data_AF-A0A1E1WPD1-F1
#
_entry.id   AF-A0A1E1WPD1-F1
#
_cell.length_a   1.000
_cell.length_b   1.000
_cell.length_c   1.000
_cell.angle_alpha   90.00
_cell.angle_beta   90.00
_cell.angle_gamma   90.00
#
_symmetry.space_group_name_H-M   'P 1'
#
loop_
_entity.id
_entity.type
_entity.pdbx_description
1 polymer ?
#
loop_
_entity_poly.entity_id
_entity_poly.type
_entity_poly.pdbx_seq_one_letter_code
_entity_poly.pdbx_strand_id
1 'polypeptide(L)'
;VIFVASYYNSIIMSVEVNKELNELTVKRRSVKGRITKFSKYLNSLPAGDLSVQDRSQLCTKLEKFTVMFDSFDDLQSRIEVYNEDNLDDELQEREEIEDSFHSNIAFAKVKLGTISLAETSGQAERESATYTPNDSQCAHSCGGQQDLGFRLPVIQ
;
A
#
# COMPACT_ATOMS: atom_id res chain seq x y z
N VAL A 1 9.65 47.88 -7.65
CA VAL A 1 10.39 47.26 -6.52
C VAL A 1 9.67 46.02 -5.99
N ILE A 2 8.38 46.09 -5.64
CA ILE A 2 7.60 44.94 -5.09
C ILE A 2 7.55 43.72 -6.04
N PHE A 3 7.24 43.92 -7.33
CA PHE A 3 7.17 42.83 -8.31
C PHE A 3 8.50 42.09 -8.51
N VAL A 4 9.61 42.83 -8.50
CA VAL A 4 10.95 42.24 -8.65
C VAL A 4 11.28 41.39 -7.42
N ALA A 5 11.03 41.90 -6.21
CA ALA A 5 11.23 41.14 -4.97
C ALA A 5 10.38 39.86 -4.92
N SER A 6 9.10 39.94 -5.33
CA SER A 6 8.21 38.77 -5.38
C SER A 6 8.70 37.70 -6.36
N TYR A 7 9.22 38.10 -7.52
CA TYR A 7 9.76 37.19 -8.51
C TYR A 7 11.03 36.49 -8.00
N TYR A 8 11.95 37.21 -7.37
CA TYR A 8 13.14 36.61 -6.76
C TYR A 8 12.77 35.62 -5.64
N ASN A 9 11.81 35.95 -4.79
CA ASN A 9 11.34 35.03 -3.75
C ASN A 9 10.74 33.75 -4.35
N SER A 10 9.97 33.87 -5.44
CA SER A 10 9.43 32.71 -6.16
C SER A 10 10.53 31.82 -6.74
N ILE A 11 11.59 32.40 -7.30
CA ILE A 11 12.74 31.63 -7.82
C ILE A 11 13.48 30.94 -6.68
N ILE A 12 13.73 31.63 -5.57
CA ILE A 12 14.45 31.04 -4.44
C ILE A 12 13.66 29.85 -3.87
N MET A 13 12.33 29.99 -3.74
CA MET A 13 11.47 28.90 -3.28
C MET A 13 11.52 27.69 -4.21
N SER A 14 11.46 27.92 -5.54
CA SER A 14 11.51 26.81 -6.50
C SER A 14 12.87 26.12 -6.53
N VAL A 15 13.96 26.86 -6.33
CA VAL A 15 15.31 26.27 -6.23
C VAL A 15 15.45 25.38 -4.99
N GLU A 16 14.93 25.82 -3.84
CA GLU A 16 14.99 25.02 -2.61
C GLU A 16 14.17 23.73 -2.78
N VAL A 17 12.91 23.82 -3.23
CA VAL A 17 12.04 22.66 -3.52
C VAL A 17 12.73 21.63 -4.42
N ASN A 18 13.37 22.08 -5.50
CA ASN A 18 14.10 21.18 -6.40
C ASN A 18 15.28 20.48 -5.73
N LYS A 19 15.98 21.17 -4.81
CA LYS A 19 17.08 20.58 -4.06
C LYS A 19 16.56 19.52 -3.08
N GLU A 20 15.48 19.80 -2.33
CA GLU A 20 14.86 18.79 -1.47
C GLU A 20 14.39 17.56 -2.25
N LEU A 21 13.68 17.79 -3.36
CA LEU A 21 13.15 16.70 -4.19
C LEU A 21 14.28 15.79 -4.70
N ASN A 22 15.40 16.36 -5.12
CA ASN A 22 16.57 15.61 -5.55
C ASN A 22 17.16 14.74 -4.43
N GLU A 23 17.31 15.30 -3.22
CA GLU A 23 17.81 14.54 -2.06
C GLU A 23 16.88 13.39 -1.67
N LEU A 24 15.57 13.63 -1.68
CA LEU A 24 14.55 12.61 -1.39
C LEU A 24 14.57 11.50 -2.45
N THR A 25 14.66 11.87 -3.73
CA THR A 25 14.76 10.92 -4.85
C THR A 25 16.01 10.03 -4.75
N VAL A 26 17.16 10.60 -4.34
CA VAL A 26 18.37 9.82 -4.08
C VAL A 26 18.18 8.84 -2.93
N LYS A 27 17.51 9.24 -1.85
CA LYS A 27 17.16 8.33 -0.74
C LYS A 27 16.23 7.21 -1.23
N ARG A 28 15.24 7.50 -2.07
CA ARG A 28 14.35 6.48 -2.65
C ARG A 28 15.12 5.46 -3.48
N ARG A 29 16.05 5.92 -4.33
CA ARG A 29 16.95 5.02 -5.09
C ARG A 29 17.76 4.10 -4.17
N SER A 30 18.24 4.62 -3.04
CA SER A 30 18.94 3.82 -2.03
C SER A 30 18.02 2.74 -1.42
N VAL A 31 16.77 3.08 -1.11
CA VAL A 31 15.75 2.13 -0.64
C VAL A 31 15.53 1.03 -1.68
N LYS A 32 15.27 1.36 -2.95
CA LYS A 32 15.13 0.38 -4.05
C LYS A 32 16.34 -0.56 -4.13
N GLY A 33 17.55 -0.01 -4.05
CA GLY A 33 18.78 -0.81 -4.02
C GLY A 33 18.89 -1.76 -2.82
N ARG A 34 18.40 -1.36 -1.65
CA ARG A 34 18.34 -2.20 -0.44
C ARG A 34 17.28 -3.30 -0.57
N ILE A 35 16.12 -3.01 -1.17
CA ILE A 35 15.10 -4.02 -1.52
C ILE A 35 15.71 -5.08 -2.42
N THR A 36 16.39 -4.68 -3.51
CA THR A 36 17.06 -5.63 -4.40
C THR A 36 18.08 -6.51 -3.67
N LYS A 37 18.88 -5.93 -2.77
CA LYS A 37 19.85 -6.70 -1.97
C LYS A 37 19.18 -7.69 -1.03
N PHE A 38 18.07 -7.31 -0.39
CA PHE A 38 17.34 -8.19 0.51
C PHE A 38 16.64 -9.33 -0.24
N SER A 39 16.00 -9.03 -1.37
CA SER A 39 15.41 -10.05 -2.25
C SER A 39 16.45 -11.08 -2.73
N LYS A 40 17.63 -10.60 -3.19
CA LYS A 40 18.75 -11.49 -3.54
C LYS A 40 19.20 -12.36 -2.38
N TYR A 41 19.24 -11.82 -1.16
CA TYR A 41 19.55 -12.59 0.04
C TYR A 41 18.49 -13.68 0.30
N LEU A 42 17.20 -13.35 0.27
CA LEU A 42 16.13 -14.35 0.45
C LEU A 42 16.20 -15.47 -0.59
N ASN A 43 16.46 -15.14 -1.85
CA ASN A 43 16.60 -16.11 -2.93
C ASN A 43 17.87 -16.97 -2.81
N SER A 44 18.88 -16.53 -2.04
CA SER A 44 20.08 -17.31 -1.77
C SER A 44 19.91 -18.30 -0.60
N LEU A 45 18.83 -18.18 0.18
CA LEU A 45 18.56 -19.09 1.29
C LEU A 45 18.13 -20.48 0.76
N PRO A 46 18.45 -21.57 1.48
CA PRO A 46 18.08 -22.90 1.06
C PRO A 46 16.55 -23.08 1.01
N ALA A 47 16.09 -24.00 0.17
CA ALA A 47 14.68 -24.32 0.04
C ALA A 47 14.10 -24.96 1.32
N GLY A 48 14.90 -25.78 2.01
CA GLY A 48 14.52 -26.48 3.24
C GLY A 48 14.78 -25.69 4.51
N ASP A 49 15.03 -26.41 5.60
CA ASP A 49 15.24 -25.84 6.92
C ASP A 49 16.47 -24.95 6.99
N LEU A 50 16.30 -23.77 7.59
CA LEU A 50 17.37 -22.83 7.86
C LEU A 50 18.21 -23.30 9.05
N SER A 51 19.52 -23.06 9.01
CA SER A 51 20.36 -23.21 10.21
C SER A 51 19.93 -22.21 11.29
N VAL A 52 20.27 -22.47 12.55
CA VAL A 52 19.99 -21.51 13.65
C VAL A 52 20.64 -20.15 13.36
N GLN A 53 21.83 -20.16 12.77
CA GLN A 53 22.54 -18.94 12.37
C GLN A 53 21.79 -18.19 11.27
N ASP A 54 21.33 -18.88 10.22
CA ASP A 54 20.58 -18.26 9.12
C ASP A 54 19.23 -17.72 9.58
N ARG A 55 18.53 -18.43 10.47
CA ARG A 55 17.28 -17.94 11.07
C ARG A 55 17.52 -16.65 11.86
N SER A 56 18.54 -16.62 12.71
CA SER A 56 18.89 -15.44 13.50
C SER A 56 19.26 -14.24 12.61
N GLN A 57 20.04 -14.48 11.56
CA GLN A 57 20.40 -13.45 10.60
C GLN A 57 19.19 -12.94 9.81
N LEU A 58 18.31 -13.85 9.37
CA LEU A 58 17.08 -13.51 8.67
C LEU A 58 16.13 -12.69 9.56
N CYS A 59 15.92 -13.06 10.82
CA CYS A 59 15.15 -12.26 11.78
C CYS A 59 15.71 -10.84 11.88
N THR A 60 17.01 -10.70 12.13
CA THR A 60 17.66 -9.39 12.27
C THR A 60 17.53 -8.55 11.00
N LYS A 61 17.67 -9.17 9.83
CA LYS A 61 17.52 -8.48 8.54
C LYS A 61 16.07 -8.09 8.28
N LEU A 62 15.11 -8.95 8.62
CA LEU A 62 13.69 -8.68 8.48
C LEU A 62 13.26 -7.50 9.36
N GLU A 63 13.67 -7.45 10.62
CA GLU A 63 13.41 -6.31 11.52
C GLU A 63 13.94 -5.00 10.93
N LYS A 64 15.17 -4.99 10.43
CA LYS A 64 15.74 -3.81 9.76
C LYS A 64 15.02 -3.45 8.46
N PHE A 65 14.43 -4.44 7.79
CA PHE A 65 13.70 -4.28 6.55
C PHE A 65 12.31 -3.69 6.80
N THR A 66 11.63 -4.10 7.87
CA THR A 66 10.34 -3.51 8.29
C THR A 66 10.52 -2.07 8.77
N VAL A 67 11.57 -1.77 9.55
CA VAL A 67 11.86 -0.37 9.93
C VAL A 67 12.15 0.51 8.70
N MET A 68 12.80 -0.05 7.68
CA MET A 68 13.03 0.65 6.41
C MET A 68 11.73 0.89 5.63
N PHE A 69 10.75 -0.02 5.74
CA PHE A 69 9.43 0.15 5.14
C PHE A 69 8.69 1.33 5.77
N ASP A 70 8.67 1.41 7.10
CA ASP A 70 8.08 2.55 7.81
C ASP A 70 8.76 3.88 7.42
N SER A 71 10.10 3.87 7.32
CA SER A 71 10.86 5.06 6.89
C SER A 71 10.62 5.44 5.42
N PHE A 72 10.18 4.49 4.58
CA PHE A 72 9.86 4.75 3.18
C PHE A 72 8.53 5.50 3.07
N ASP A 73 7.55 5.23 3.92
CA ASP A 73 6.27 5.94 3.91
C ASP A 73 6.46 7.46 4.11
N ASP A 74 7.20 7.84 5.16
CA ASP A 74 7.56 9.24 5.41
C ASP A 74 8.33 9.88 4.25
N LEU A 75 9.24 9.11 3.64
CA LEU A 75 10.05 9.57 2.52
C LEU A 75 9.18 9.84 1.29
N GLN A 76 8.28 8.90 0.96
CA GLN A 76 7.44 8.97 -0.23
C GLN A 76 6.37 10.05 -0.09
N SER A 77 5.76 10.22 1.10
CA SER A 77 4.83 11.32 1.36
C SER A 77 5.46 12.69 1.17
N ARG A 78 6.75 12.85 1.51
CA ARG A 78 7.47 14.10 1.23
C ARG A 78 7.71 14.30 -0.27
N ILE A 79 8.03 13.24 -1.00
CA ILE A 79 8.23 13.32 -2.46
C ILE A 79 6.93 13.76 -3.13
N GLU A 80 5.80 13.17 -2.75
CA GLU A 80 4.47 13.51 -3.29
C GLU A 80 4.11 14.98 -3.08
N VAL A 81 4.48 15.57 -1.93
CA VAL A 81 4.30 17.00 -1.66
C VAL A 81 5.20 17.86 -2.55
N TYR A 82 6.48 17.49 -2.72
CA TYR A 82 7.43 18.29 -3.51
C TYR A 82 7.32 18.07 -5.03
N ASN A 83 6.71 16.97 -5.47
CA ASN A 83 6.54 16.59 -6.87
C ASN A 83 5.04 16.54 -7.24
N GLU A 84 4.25 17.50 -6.76
CA GLU A 84 2.80 17.55 -6.93
C GLU A 84 2.36 17.52 -8.40
N ASP A 85 3.16 18.11 -9.31
CA ASP A 85 2.90 18.13 -10.75
C ASP A 85 2.95 16.73 -11.39
N ASN A 86 3.60 15.75 -10.74
CA ASN A 86 3.73 14.36 -11.20
C ASN A 86 3.18 13.37 -10.16
N LEU A 87 2.16 13.76 -9.39
CA LEU A 87 1.63 12.96 -8.29
C LEU A 87 1.18 11.55 -8.70
N ASP A 88 0.56 11.40 -9.87
CA ASP A 88 0.11 10.08 -10.35
C ASP A 88 1.29 9.10 -10.54
N ASP A 89 2.40 9.57 -11.11
CA ASP A 89 3.63 8.77 -11.27
C ASP A 89 4.23 8.42 -9.90
N GLU A 90 4.15 9.33 -8.93
CA GLU A 90 4.64 9.10 -7.57
C GLU A 90 3.80 8.10 -6.79
N LEU A 91 2.48 8.08 -6.99
CA LEU A 91 1.59 7.07 -6.41
C LEU A 91 1.81 5.69 -7.04
N GLN A 92 2.08 5.63 -8.35
CA GLN A 92 2.42 4.37 -9.00
C GLN A 92 3.76 3.81 -8.48
N GLU A 93 4.79 4.66 -8.36
CA GLU A 93 6.09 4.27 -7.81
C GLU A 93 5.97 3.84 -6.34
N ARG A 94 5.06 4.47 -5.56
CA ARG A 94 4.72 4.01 -4.21
C ARG A 94 4.22 2.57 -4.24
N GLU A 95 3.18 2.30 -5.00
CA GLU A 95 2.57 0.96 -5.10
C GLU A 95 3.62 -0.11 -5.45
N GLU A 96 4.45 0.12 -6.47
CA GLU A 96 5.48 -0.82 -6.90
C GLU A 96 6.52 -1.12 -5.79
N ILE A 97 6.91 -0.11 -5.02
CA ILE A 97 7.86 -0.26 -3.92
C ILE A 97 7.21 -0.96 -2.74
N GLU A 98 5.97 -0.59 -2.38
CA GLU A 98 5.20 -1.23 -1.30
C GLU A 98 4.95 -2.72 -1.58
N ASP A 99 4.55 -3.07 -2.80
CA ASP A 99 4.41 -4.45 -3.25
C ASP A 99 5.71 -5.25 -3.10
N SER A 100 6.83 -4.62 -3.43
CA SER A 100 8.15 -5.22 -3.25
C SER A 100 8.47 -5.44 -1.77
N PHE A 101 8.14 -4.50 -0.89
CA PHE A 101 8.28 -4.68 0.56
C PHE A 101 7.42 -5.83 1.07
N HIS A 102 6.13 -5.82 0.75
CA HIS A 102 5.17 -6.82 1.19
C HIS A 102 5.58 -8.22 0.74
N SER A 103 5.94 -8.39 -0.53
CA SER A 103 6.40 -9.66 -1.09
C SER A 103 7.64 -10.20 -0.36
N ASN A 104 8.63 -9.34 -0.10
CA ASN A 104 9.85 -9.75 0.59
C ASN A 104 9.62 -10.03 2.09
N ILE A 105 8.78 -9.24 2.77
CA ILE A 105 8.41 -9.47 4.18
C ILE A 105 7.66 -10.79 4.32
N ALA A 106 6.67 -11.03 3.47
CA ALA A 106 5.90 -12.27 3.47
C ALA A 106 6.82 -13.48 3.21
N PHE A 107 7.69 -13.40 2.20
CA PHE A 107 8.62 -14.49 1.89
C PHE A 107 9.58 -14.78 3.05
N ALA A 108 10.12 -13.73 3.68
CA ALA A 108 10.96 -13.88 4.88
C ALA A 108 10.21 -14.53 6.05
N LYS A 109 8.96 -14.13 6.30
CA LYS A 109 8.11 -14.70 7.36
C LYS A 109 7.80 -16.18 7.12
N VAL A 110 7.47 -16.55 5.87
CA VAL A 110 7.29 -17.96 5.48
C VAL A 110 8.57 -18.75 5.71
N LYS A 111 9.75 -18.21 5.35
CA LYS A 111 11.05 -18.86 5.59
C LYS A 111 11.39 -19.03 7.07
N LEU A 112 10.92 -18.12 7.93
CA LEU A 112 11.04 -18.25 9.37
C LEU A 112 10.00 -19.20 10.00
N GLY A 113 9.00 -19.63 9.23
CA GLY A 113 7.88 -20.44 9.72
C GLY A 113 6.88 -19.65 10.58
N THR A 114 6.86 -18.32 10.48
CA THR A 114 5.93 -17.47 11.26
C THR A 114 4.56 -17.32 10.59
N ILE A 115 4.46 -17.60 9.30
CA ILE A 115 3.21 -17.63 8.53
C ILE A 115 3.23 -18.88 7.65
N SER A 116 2.11 -19.59 7.59
CA SER A 116 1.92 -20.71 6.66
C SER A 116 1.12 -20.27 5.44
N LEU A 117 1.57 -20.63 4.24
CA LEU A 117 0.90 -20.34 2.96
C LEU A 117 -0.50 -20.97 2.83
N ALA A 118 -0.86 -21.90 3.73
CA ALA A 118 -2.13 -22.60 3.71
C ALA A 118 -3.31 -21.79 4.29
N GLU A 119 -3.06 -20.69 5.01
CA GLU A 119 -4.09 -19.99 5.81
C GLU A 119 -4.72 -18.79 5.08
N THR A 120 -4.16 -18.32 3.96
CA THR A 120 -4.61 -17.09 3.27
C THR A 120 -5.68 -17.30 2.20
N SER A 121 -6.08 -18.53 1.90
CA SER A 121 -7.04 -18.83 0.82
C SER A 121 -8.52 -18.82 1.25
N GLY A 122 -8.82 -18.48 2.51
CA GLY A 122 -10.13 -18.75 3.13
C GLY A 122 -11.11 -17.58 3.30
N GLN A 123 -10.76 -16.34 2.96
CA GLN A 123 -11.65 -15.19 3.20
C GLN A 123 -11.61 -14.18 2.05
N ALA A 124 -12.23 -14.53 0.92
CA ALA A 124 -12.52 -13.61 -0.17
C ALA A 124 -13.84 -13.94 -0.88
N GLU A 125 -14.94 -14.03 -0.11
CA GLU A 125 -16.31 -13.94 -0.63
C GLU A 125 -17.03 -12.87 0.21
N ARG A 126 -16.83 -11.58 -0.11
CA ARG A 126 -17.76 -10.75 -0.89
C ARG A 126 -19.21 -10.79 -0.40
N GLU A 127 -19.49 -9.96 0.61
CA GLU A 127 -20.80 -9.32 0.72
C GLU A 127 -20.98 -8.37 -0.47
N SER A 128 -21.90 -8.72 -1.37
CA SER A 128 -22.51 -7.79 -2.31
C SER A 128 -23.92 -8.27 -2.64
N ALA A 129 -24.89 -7.67 -1.98
CA ALA A 129 -26.25 -7.59 -2.48
C ALA A 129 -26.22 -6.85 -3.83
N THR A 130 -26.87 -7.39 -4.86
CA THR A 130 -28.11 -6.85 -5.47
C THR A 130 -28.28 -7.38 -6.91
N TYR A 131 -29.48 -7.91 -7.18
CA TYR A 131 -30.24 -7.80 -8.44
C TYR A 131 -29.91 -8.69 -9.66
N THR A 132 -30.81 -9.64 -9.94
CA THR A 132 -31.00 -10.25 -11.26
C THR A 132 -32.31 -9.75 -11.87
N PRO A 133 -32.33 -9.15 -13.08
CA PRO A 133 -33.55 -8.82 -13.79
C PRO A 133 -33.99 -9.90 -14.78
N ASN A 134 -35.30 -9.89 -15.04
CA ASN A 134 -36.06 -10.45 -16.18
C ASN A 134 -36.35 -11.96 -16.22
N ASP A 135 -37.50 -12.42 -16.70
CA ASP A 135 -38.88 -11.90 -16.86
C ASP A 135 -39.62 -13.07 -17.53
N SER A 136 -40.76 -13.53 -17.00
CA SER A 136 -41.74 -14.39 -17.73
C SER A 136 -43.05 -14.53 -16.96
N GLN A 137 -43.91 -13.52 -17.13
CA GLN A 137 -45.36 -13.57 -17.37
C GLN A 137 -46.30 -14.49 -16.53
N CYS A 138 -47.05 -13.80 -15.66
CA CYS A 138 -48.50 -13.84 -15.36
C CYS A 138 -49.33 -15.14 -15.45
N ALA A 139 -50.01 -15.50 -14.35
CA ALA A 139 -51.49 -15.41 -14.19
C ALA A 139 -51.98 -15.99 -12.84
N HIS A 140 -53.12 -15.48 -12.36
CA HIS A 140 -54.00 -15.95 -11.28
C HIS A 140 -53.86 -15.37 -9.85
N SER A 141 -54.56 -14.24 -9.66
CA SER A 141 -55.66 -14.05 -8.69
C SER A 141 -55.52 -14.64 -7.28
N CYS A 142 -55.26 -13.80 -6.26
CA CYS A 142 -55.75 -13.92 -4.88
C CYS A 142 -55.61 -12.57 -4.17
N GLY A 143 -56.72 -12.02 -3.65
CA GLY A 143 -56.74 -10.75 -2.92
C GLY A 143 -56.29 -10.86 -1.46
N GLY A 144 -55.89 -9.71 -0.89
CA GLY A 144 -55.61 -9.56 0.53
C GLY A 144 -54.79 -8.30 0.83
N GLN A 145 -55.45 -7.25 1.32
CA GLN A 145 -54.82 -6.11 2.01
C GLN A 145 -53.98 -6.62 3.19
N GLN A 146 -52.76 -6.10 3.45
CA GLN A 146 -52.18 -5.59 4.72
C GLN A 146 -50.86 -4.86 4.37
N ASP A 147 -50.83 -3.52 4.37
CA ASP A 147 -50.31 -2.65 5.45
C ASP A 147 -48.76 -2.69 5.59
N LEU A 148 -48.07 -1.75 4.93
CA LEU A 148 -46.62 -1.53 5.07
C LEU A 148 -46.36 -0.50 6.17
N GLY A 149 -46.32 -0.97 7.41
CA GLY A 149 -45.97 -0.16 8.58
C GLY A 149 -44.45 -0.07 8.78
N PHE A 150 -43.85 1.07 8.45
CA PHE A 150 -42.58 1.49 9.03
C PHE A 150 -42.73 2.90 9.61
N ARG A 151 -42.81 2.98 10.94
CA ARG A 151 -42.78 4.26 11.69
C ARG A 151 -41.34 4.62 12.04
N LEU A 152 -40.94 5.84 11.70
CA LEU A 152 -39.67 6.46 12.11
C LEU A 152 -39.78 7.05 13.53
N PRO A 153 -38.72 7.01 14.35
CA PRO A 153 -38.74 7.56 15.72
C PRO A 153 -38.61 9.09 15.73
N VAL A 154 -39.27 9.71 16.71
CA VAL A 154 -39.17 11.16 16.99
C VAL A 154 -38.04 11.36 17.99
N ILE A 155 -37.08 12.22 17.64
CA ILE A 155 -35.94 12.61 18.47
C ILE A 155 -36.42 13.66 19.49
N GLN A 156 -36.09 13.48 20.77
CA GLN A 156 -36.34 14.46 21.84
C GLN A 156 -35.28 15.55 21.88
#